data_AF-A0A6M1YML1-F1
#
_entry.id   AF-A0A6M1YML1-F1
#
_cell.length_a   1.000
_cell.length_b   1.000
_cell.length_c   1.000
_cell.angle_alpha   90.00
_cell.angle_beta   90.00
_cell.angle_gamma   90.00
#
_symmetry.space_group_name_H-M   'P 1'
#
loop_
_entity.id
_entity.type
_entity.pdbx_description
1 polymer ?
#
loop_
_entity_poly.entity_id
_entity_poly.type
_entity_poly.pdbx_seq_one_letter_code
_entity_poly.pdbx_strand_id
1 'polypeptide(L)'
;MKHAPKIKTKFKKFSVYLLKFIFIASFLFLLVWFNSKETSFNVNKLSRKEKKDLNVFLEYLLLREGGIYVLFGNKPIVFSSLCIISRERLRKNSENIPAIIKEKANRCKIKLKFKIEGWEKVQKHFKIKGKYLLFFKKHEEAGIADVYFINKANLISVLNEYYDIFKKRIDFDFDPLTIINEFNEDNSKFWSLVQRDIVLQGLIFGYGKTNSLLFEQWLKTDQKNKQTIEKLGFYTANNHLVDANIKVNYQNFPLPVFRSFPNDVILEKYKKERQKIIALYRGRDPLKVTIEKLCE
;
A
#
# COMPACT_ATOMS: atom_id res chain seq x y z
N MET A 1 19.67 57.90 -50.42
CA MET A 1 19.27 56.61 -49.83
C MET A 1 19.87 56.46 -48.43
N LYS A 2 19.12 56.80 -47.37
CA LYS A 2 19.53 56.61 -45.97
C LYS A 2 18.47 55.74 -45.27
N HIS A 3 18.55 54.43 -45.44
CA HIS A 3 17.73 53.46 -44.71
C HIS A 3 18.62 52.51 -43.91
N ALA A 4 19.20 53.00 -42.81
CA ALA A 4 19.84 52.16 -41.81
C ALA A 4 19.59 52.69 -40.39
N PRO A 5 18.42 52.41 -39.78
CA PRO A 5 18.39 52.26 -38.33
C PRO A 5 17.51 51.11 -37.79
N LYS A 6 16.91 50.25 -38.63
CA LYS A 6 15.93 49.24 -38.16
C LYS A 6 16.52 47.99 -37.48
N ILE A 7 17.83 47.74 -37.58
CA ILE A 7 18.46 46.52 -37.02
C ILE A 7 18.76 46.68 -35.52
N LYS A 8 19.22 47.86 -35.07
CA LYS A 8 19.59 48.10 -33.66
C LYS A 8 18.41 48.00 -32.69
N THR A 9 17.21 48.37 -33.13
CA THR A 9 15.99 48.29 -32.29
C THR A 9 15.49 46.85 -32.12
N LYS A 10 15.66 45.99 -33.13
CA LYS A 10 15.31 44.56 -33.03
C LYS A 10 16.22 43.82 -32.04
N PHE A 11 17.52 44.12 -32.04
CA PHE A 11 18.49 43.49 -31.13
C PHE A 11 18.22 43.81 -29.65
N LYS A 12 17.87 45.07 -29.33
CA LYS A 12 17.48 45.47 -27.97
C LYS A 12 16.22 44.77 -27.45
N LYS A 13 15.23 44.53 -28.33
CA LYS A 13 14.04 43.77 -27.94
C LYS A 13 14.38 42.31 -27.67
N PHE A 14 15.18 41.69 -28.54
CA PHE A 14 15.63 40.31 -28.35
C PHE A 14 16.41 40.12 -27.04
N SER A 15 17.34 41.03 -26.71
CA SER A 15 18.11 40.94 -25.45
C SER A 15 17.22 41.02 -24.20
N VAL A 16 16.16 41.84 -24.23
CA VAL A 16 15.20 41.92 -23.12
C VAL A 16 14.40 40.62 -22.96
N TYR A 17 13.96 40.00 -24.06
CA TYR A 17 13.25 38.71 -24.00
C TYR A 17 14.17 37.58 -23.50
N LEU A 18 15.42 37.54 -23.95
CA LEU A 18 16.40 36.56 -23.49
C LEU A 18 16.66 36.71 -21.98
N LEU A 19 16.82 37.94 -21.48
CA LEU A 19 17.02 38.19 -20.06
C LEU A 19 15.82 37.73 -19.22
N LYS A 20 14.59 38.01 -19.68
CA LYS A 20 13.35 37.53 -19.03
C LYS A 20 13.27 36.01 -19.04
N PHE A 21 13.63 35.36 -20.16
CA PHE A 21 13.63 33.91 -20.26
C PHE A 21 14.64 33.29 -19.28
N ILE A 22 15.87 33.80 -19.22
CA ILE A 22 16.90 33.33 -18.27
C ILE A 22 16.42 33.51 -16.83
N PHE A 23 15.79 34.64 -16.51
CA PHE A 23 15.24 34.88 -15.18
C PHE A 23 14.13 33.88 -14.82
N ILE A 24 13.18 33.64 -15.71
CA ILE A 24 12.10 32.67 -15.50
C ILE A 24 12.66 31.25 -15.39
N ALA A 25 13.58 30.85 -16.26
CA ALA A 25 14.21 29.53 -16.21
C ALA A 25 15.01 29.32 -14.92
N SER A 26 15.78 30.32 -14.48
CA SER A 26 16.51 30.30 -13.21
C SER A 26 15.56 30.23 -12.01
N PHE A 27 14.48 30.99 -12.02
CA PHE A 27 13.46 30.96 -10.97
C PHE A 27 12.75 29.60 -10.90
N LEU A 28 12.36 29.02 -12.05
CA LEU A 28 11.79 27.67 -12.10
C LEU A 28 12.80 26.61 -11.63
N PHE A 29 14.08 26.74 -12.01
CA PHE A 29 15.14 25.86 -11.53
C PHE A 29 15.33 25.98 -10.02
N LEU A 30 15.30 27.19 -9.47
CA LEU A 30 15.33 27.42 -8.02
C LEU A 30 14.10 26.82 -7.33
N LEU A 31 12.89 26.98 -7.86
CA LEU A 31 11.68 26.37 -7.30
C LEU A 31 11.77 24.84 -7.30
N VAL A 32 12.26 24.23 -8.39
CA VAL A 32 12.50 22.78 -8.47
C VAL A 32 13.59 22.37 -7.48
N TRP A 33 14.67 23.14 -7.34
CA TRP A 33 15.75 22.87 -6.39
C TRP A 33 15.26 22.97 -4.94
N PHE A 34 14.56 24.05 -4.58
CA PHE A 34 14.01 24.24 -3.25
C PHE A 34 12.98 23.17 -2.90
N ASN A 35 12.17 22.74 -3.87
CA ASN A 35 11.27 21.59 -3.70
C ASN A 35 12.04 20.26 -3.64
N SER A 36 13.17 20.10 -4.33
CA SER A 36 14.00 18.88 -4.24
C SER A 36 14.77 18.75 -2.94
N LYS A 37 14.94 19.86 -2.20
CA LYS A 37 15.56 19.88 -0.86
C LYS A 37 14.64 19.30 0.21
N GLU A 38 13.49 18.73 -0.15
CA GLU A 38 12.65 17.96 0.76
C GLU A 38 13.41 16.76 1.35
N THR A 39 14.03 17.02 2.50
CA THR A 39 14.43 16.10 3.57
C THR A 39 14.62 14.64 3.13
N SER A 40 15.78 14.33 2.55
CA SER A 40 16.25 12.95 2.53
C SER A 40 16.31 12.46 3.98
N PHE A 41 15.41 11.55 4.34
CA PHE A 41 15.39 11.00 5.68
C PHE A 41 16.71 10.29 5.93
N ASN A 42 17.50 10.80 6.87
CA ASN A 42 18.75 10.16 7.23
C ASN A 42 18.48 9.09 8.28
N VAL A 43 18.39 7.83 7.82
CA VAL A 43 18.24 6.64 8.68
C VAL A 43 19.27 6.60 9.79
N ASN A 44 20.46 7.18 9.60
CA ASN A 44 21.52 7.22 10.61
C ASN A 44 21.20 8.12 11.81
N LYS A 45 20.22 9.02 11.71
CA LYS A 45 19.74 9.81 12.85
C LYS A 45 18.86 9.01 13.82
N LEU A 46 18.33 7.86 13.40
CA LEU A 46 17.57 7.00 14.29
C LEU A 46 18.50 6.31 15.30
N SER A 47 18.05 6.26 16.56
CA SER A 47 18.69 5.44 17.58
C SER A 47 18.67 3.95 17.19
N ARG A 48 19.57 3.16 17.77
CA ARG A 48 19.63 1.70 17.54
C ARG A 48 18.28 1.02 17.84
N LYS A 49 17.56 1.51 18.85
CA LYS A 49 16.25 0.98 19.23
C LYS A 49 15.18 1.31 18.19
N GLU A 50 15.12 2.56 17.72
CA GLU A 50 14.18 2.97 16.67
C GLU A 50 14.41 2.23 15.36
N LYS A 51 15.68 2.05 14.96
CA LYS A 51 16.03 1.23 13.78
C LYS A 51 15.53 -0.21 13.93
N LYS A 52 15.71 -0.80 15.11
CA LYS A 52 15.25 -2.16 15.39
C LYS A 52 13.73 -2.25 15.34
N ASP A 53 13.02 -1.35 16.02
CA ASP A 53 11.56 -1.34 16.08
C ASP A 53 10.96 -1.11 14.68
N LEU A 54 11.54 -0.20 13.90
CA LEU A 54 11.15 0.06 12.50
C LEU A 54 11.44 -1.14 11.58
N ASN A 55 12.60 -1.78 11.71
CA ASN A 55 12.92 -2.96 10.90
C ASN A 55 11.92 -4.09 11.18
N VAL A 56 11.58 -4.32 12.45
CA VAL A 56 10.58 -5.33 12.83
C VAL A 56 9.20 -5.00 12.24
N PHE A 57 8.79 -3.73 12.25
CA PHE A 57 7.54 -3.29 11.61
C PHE A 57 7.53 -3.61 10.12
N LEU A 58 8.56 -3.13 9.41
CA LEU A 58 8.64 -3.19 7.96
C LEU A 58 8.81 -4.63 7.50
N GLU A 59 9.63 -5.44 8.17
CA GLU A 59 9.73 -6.87 7.88
C GLU A 59 8.38 -7.56 8.01
N TYR A 60 7.61 -7.25 9.05
CA TYR A 60 6.28 -7.82 9.20
C TYR A 60 5.34 -7.38 8.08
N LEU A 61 5.12 -6.07 7.92
CA LEU A 61 4.19 -5.50 6.96
C LEU A 61 4.56 -5.86 5.52
N LEU A 62 5.83 -5.74 5.16
CA LEU A 62 6.29 -5.94 3.79
C LEU A 62 6.44 -7.41 3.44
N LEU A 63 7.05 -8.21 4.32
CA LEU A 63 7.37 -9.59 3.99
C LEU A 63 6.23 -10.54 4.27
N ARG A 64 5.47 -10.35 5.37
CA ARG A 64 4.43 -11.31 5.76
C ARG A 64 3.08 -10.97 5.17
N GLU A 65 2.71 -9.69 5.20
CA GLU A 65 1.39 -9.24 4.75
C GLU A 65 1.37 -8.91 3.25
N GLY A 66 2.54 -8.85 2.60
CA GLY A 66 2.64 -8.52 1.18
C GLY A 66 2.61 -7.02 0.91
N GLY A 67 2.89 -6.18 1.91
CA GLY A 67 3.06 -4.73 1.74
C GLY A 67 4.20 -4.37 0.78
N ILE A 68 5.12 -5.29 0.50
CA ILE A 68 6.19 -5.07 -0.48
C ILE A 68 5.63 -4.80 -1.90
N TYR A 69 4.50 -5.42 -2.26
CA TYR A 69 3.84 -5.19 -3.55
C TYR A 69 3.04 -3.89 -3.59
N VAL A 70 2.71 -3.31 -2.43
CA VAL A 70 2.15 -1.95 -2.35
C VAL A 70 3.26 -0.92 -2.51
N LEU A 71 4.42 -1.18 -1.89
CA LEU A 71 5.56 -0.27 -1.89
C LEU A 71 6.25 -0.20 -3.28
N PHE A 72 6.52 -1.35 -3.89
CA PHE A 72 7.28 -1.47 -5.13
C PHE A 72 6.49 -1.97 -6.34
N GLY A 73 5.28 -2.49 -6.11
CA GLY A 73 4.46 -3.10 -7.15
C GLY A 73 3.19 -2.31 -7.45
N ASN A 74 2.22 -3.01 -8.01
CA ASN A 74 0.93 -2.43 -8.42
C ASN A 74 -0.21 -2.76 -7.45
N LYS A 75 0.08 -3.35 -6.29
CA LYS A 75 -0.96 -3.65 -5.30
C LYS A 75 -1.46 -2.33 -4.70
N PRO A 76 -2.78 -2.08 -4.64
CA PRO A 76 -3.28 -0.81 -4.10
C PRO A 76 -3.25 -0.77 -2.58
N ILE A 77 -3.70 -1.85 -1.92
CA ILE A 77 -3.83 -1.93 -0.46
C ILE A 77 -3.30 -3.25 0.06
N VAL A 78 -2.68 -3.21 1.23
CA VAL A 78 -2.54 -4.36 2.14
C VAL A 78 -3.20 -4.04 3.47
N PHE A 79 -3.77 -5.06 4.09
CA PHE A 79 -4.40 -5.01 5.40
C PHE A 79 -3.72 -6.02 6.32
N SER A 80 -3.56 -5.65 7.59
CA SER A 80 -3.12 -6.56 8.65
C SER A 80 -3.78 -6.20 9.96
N SER A 81 -3.98 -7.17 10.85
CA SER A 81 -4.38 -6.91 12.23
C SER A 81 -3.19 -7.14 13.16
N LEU A 82 -2.81 -6.11 13.92
CA LEU A 82 -1.72 -6.16 14.89
C LEU A 82 -2.28 -6.21 16.30
N CYS A 83 -1.62 -6.92 17.21
CA CYS A 83 -1.93 -6.85 18.63
C CYS A 83 -1.04 -5.81 19.31
N ILE A 84 -1.68 -4.91 20.04
CA ILE A 84 -1.05 -3.72 20.64
C ILE A 84 -0.95 -3.82 22.16
N ILE A 85 -1.60 -4.82 22.77
CA ILE A 85 -1.50 -5.09 24.21
C ILE A 85 -0.55 -6.26 24.52
N SER A 86 -0.12 -6.37 25.78
CA SER A 86 0.67 -7.53 26.23
C SER A 86 -0.16 -8.80 26.24
N ARG A 87 0.50 -9.96 26.10
CA ARG A 87 -0.16 -11.26 26.26
C ARG A 87 -0.82 -11.42 27.62
N GLU A 88 -0.24 -10.90 28.70
CA GLU A 88 -0.89 -10.99 30.02
C GLU A 88 -2.18 -10.17 30.05
N ARG A 89 -2.18 -8.95 29.49
CA ARG A 89 -3.39 -8.12 29.41
C ARG A 89 -4.45 -8.75 28.52
N LEU A 90 -4.04 -9.35 27.40
CA LEU A 90 -4.94 -10.06 26.49
C LEU A 90 -5.57 -11.29 27.15
N ARG A 91 -4.80 -12.02 27.97
CA ARG A 91 -5.32 -13.14 28.79
C ARG A 91 -6.31 -12.65 29.85
N LYS A 92 -5.94 -11.63 30.62
CA LYS A 92 -6.79 -11.06 31.68
C LYS A 92 -8.12 -10.50 31.16
N ASN A 93 -8.10 -9.91 29.96
CA ASN A 93 -9.29 -9.32 29.35
C ASN A 93 -9.95 -10.25 28.34
N SER A 94 -9.46 -11.49 28.18
CA SER A 94 -9.90 -12.37 27.10
C SER A 94 -11.41 -12.54 27.12
N GLU A 95 -12.03 -12.73 28.29
CA GLU A 95 -13.47 -12.92 28.43
C GLU A 95 -14.29 -11.77 27.82
N ASN A 96 -13.83 -10.53 27.98
CA ASN A 96 -14.52 -9.31 27.52
C ASN A 96 -14.27 -8.96 26.05
N ILE A 97 -13.35 -9.66 25.37
CA ILE A 97 -13.09 -9.42 23.95
C ILE A 97 -14.24 -10.03 23.12
N PRO A 98 -14.87 -9.26 22.20
CA PRO A 98 -15.91 -9.77 21.31
C PRO A 98 -15.46 -11.04 20.56
N ALA A 99 -16.38 -12.00 20.36
CA ALA A 99 -16.05 -13.31 19.76
C ALA A 99 -15.38 -13.19 18.38
N ILE A 100 -15.83 -12.24 17.55
CA ILE A 100 -15.26 -11.96 16.23
C ILE A 100 -13.78 -11.51 16.30
N ILE A 101 -13.40 -10.89 17.41
CA ILE A 101 -12.04 -10.41 17.67
C ILE A 101 -11.18 -11.52 18.25
N LYS A 102 -11.73 -12.35 19.15
CA LYS A 102 -11.05 -13.57 19.64
C LYS A 102 -10.65 -14.48 18.48
N GLU A 103 -11.54 -14.67 17.51
CA GLU A 103 -11.28 -15.48 16.32
C GLU A 103 -10.11 -14.90 15.49
N LYS A 104 -10.11 -13.57 15.26
CA LYS A 104 -9.01 -12.88 14.57
C LYS A 104 -7.69 -12.96 15.36
N ALA A 105 -7.73 -12.73 16.67
CA ALA A 105 -6.57 -12.79 17.56
C ALA A 105 -5.96 -14.19 17.67
N ASN A 106 -6.79 -15.26 17.63
CA ASN A 106 -6.31 -16.65 17.65
C ASN A 106 -5.63 -17.07 16.33
N ARG A 107 -6.10 -16.55 15.18
CA ARG A 107 -5.44 -16.76 13.87
C ARG A 107 -4.11 -16.05 13.79
N CYS A 108 -4.00 -14.89 14.43
CA CYS A 108 -2.75 -14.18 14.58
C CYS A 108 -1.93 -14.89 15.67
N LYS A 109 -1.01 -15.79 15.30
CA LYS A 109 0.06 -16.27 16.22
C LYS A 109 0.98 -15.09 16.59
N ILE A 110 0.47 -14.12 17.35
CA ILE A 110 1.08 -12.84 17.68
C ILE A 110 2.29 -13.14 18.56
N LYS A 111 3.45 -13.25 17.91
CA LYS A 111 4.77 -13.18 18.55
C LYS A 111 5.37 -11.77 18.47
N LEU A 112 4.76 -10.86 17.71
CA LEU A 112 5.27 -9.52 17.52
C LEU A 112 4.58 -8.58 18.49
N LYS A 113 5.27 -8.29 19.60
CA LYS A 113 4.97 -7.14 20.46
C LYS A 113 5.31 -5.89 19.66
N PHE A 114 4.43 -5.51 18.76
CA PHE A 114 4.64 -4.31 17.98
C PHE A 114 4.24 -3.10 18.81
N LYS A 115 5.22 -2.25 19.09
CA LYS A 115 4.96 -0.95 19.72
C LYS A 115 4.62 0.03 18.62
N ILE A 116 3.33 0.25 18.39
CA ILE A 116 2.86 1.26 17.42
C ILE A 116 3.50 2.62 17.70
N GLU A 117 3.81 2.91 18.97
CA GLU A 117 4.48 4.13 19.39
C GLU A 117 5.86 4.29 18.75
N GLY A 118 6.55 3.17 18.46
CA GLY A 118 7.81 3.17 17.74
C GLY A 118 7.64 3.67 16.31
N TRP A 119 6.61 3.19 15.60
CA TRP A 119 6.24 3.70 14.28
C TRP A 119 5.78 5.16 14.37
N GLU A 120 4.90 5.50 15.29
CA GLU A 120 4.35 6.87 15.43
C GLU A 120 5.45 7.91 15.69
N LYS A 121 6.53 7.52 16.38
CA LYS A 121 7.71 8.38 16.57
C LYS A 121 8.48 8.61 15.29
N VAL A 122 8.66 7.57 14.47
CA VAL A 122 9.48 7.67 13.26
C VAL A 122 8.69 8.18 12.06
N GLN A 123 7.38 7.92 11.99
CA GLN A 123 6.52 8.26 10.84
C GLN A 123 6.55 9.74 10.48
N LYS A 124 6.71 10.62 11.49
CA LYS A 124 6.79 12.07 11.32
C LYS A 124 7.96 12.50 10.43
N HIS A 125 8.96 11.63 10.29
CA HIS A 125 10.15 11.89 9.50
C HIS A 125 10.05 11.41 8.06
N PHE A 126 8.97 10.71 7.69
CA PHE A 126 8.75 10.26 6.33
C PHE A 126 7.66 11.10 5.68
N LYS A 127 7.90 11.55 4.44
CA LYS A 127 6.88 12.22 3.60
C LYS A 127 5.96 11.22 2.90
N ILE A 128 5.59 10.14 3.61
CA ILE A 128 4.77 9.03 3.08
C ILE A 128 3.41 9.55 2.58
N LYS A 129 2.84 10.57 3.25
CA LYS A 129 1.45 11.03 3.05
C LYS A 129 1.12 11.49 1.63
N GLY A 130 2.10 11.89 0.83
CA GLY A 130 1.86 12.30 -0.56
C GLY A 130 1.44 11.12 -1.45
N LYS A 131 2.14 9.99 -1.31
CA LYS A 131 2.02 8.83 -2.20
C LYS A 131 1.33 7.63 -1.57
N TYR A 132 1.53 7.44 -0.28
CA TYR A 132 1.00 6.33 0.47
C TYR A 132 0.14 6.81 1.64
N LEU A 133 -0.81 5.99 2.06
CA LEU A 133 -1.50 6.12 3.33
C LEU A 133 -1.11 4.94 4.19
N LEU A 134 -0.59 5.19 5.38
CA LEU A 134 -0.46 4.18 6.41
C LEU A 134 -1.37 4.56 7.57
N PHE A 135 -2.41 3.76 7.77
CA PHE A 135 -3.50 4.05 8.69
C PHE A 135 -3.60 2.96 9.75
N PHE A 136 -3.82 3.37 10.99
CA PHE A 136 -4.00 2.50 12.14
C PHE A 136 -5.38 2.77 12.74
N LYS A 137 -6.29 1.81 12.61
CA LYS A 137 -7.56 1.82 13.34
C LYS A 137 -7.39 1.01 14.61
N LYS A 138 -7.18 1.71 15.73
CA LYS A 138 -7.00 1.08 17.05
C LYS A 138 -8.37 0.67 17.60
N HIS A 139 -8.44 -0.56 18.07
CA HIS A 139 -9.58 -1.12 18.80
C HIS A 139 -9.07 -1.41 20.22
N GLU A 140 -9.05 -0.38 21.07
CA GLU A 140 -8.36 -0.42 22.37
C GLU A 140 -8.96 -1.45 23.32
N GLU A 141 -10.29 -1.58 23.30
CA GLU A 141 -11.07 -2.57 24.03
C GLU A 141 -10.67 -4.00 23.67
N ALA A 142 -10.29 -4.20 22.41
CA ALA A 142 -9.86 -5.46 21.86
C ALA A 142 -8.35 -5.67 21.95
N GLY A 143 -7.59 -4.61 22.24
CA GLY A 143 -6.14 -4.63 22.24
C GLY A 143 -5.51 -4.95 20.89
N ILE A 144 -6.22 -4.63 19.80
CA ILE A 144 -5.72 -4.78 18.43
C ILE A 144 -5.72 -3.45 17.70
N ALA A 145 -4.97 -3.39 16.61
CA ALA A 145 -5.03 -2.30 15.65
C ALA A 145 -5.05 -2.89 14.24
N ASP A 146 -6.02 -2.47 13.47
CA ASP A 146 -6.06 -2.73 12.04
C ASP A 146 -5.11 -1.76 11.33
N VAL A 147 -4.22 -2.30 10.52
CA VAL A 147 -3.19 -1.57 9.79
C VAL A 147 -3.46 -1.69 8.31
N TYR A 148 -3.64 -0.54 7.67
CA TYR A 148 -3.80 -0.43 6.23
C TYR A 148 -2.59 0.29 5.66
N PHE A 149 -1.92 -0.33 4.69
CA PHE A 149 -0.89 0.33 3.90
C PHE A 149 -1.35 0.41 2.46
N ILE A 150 -1.48 1.64 1.97
CA ILE A 150 -2.16 1.99 0.73
C ILE A 150 -1.21 2.78 -0.15
N ASN A 151 -1.15 2.45 -1.43
CA ASN A 151 -0.59 3.29 -2.48
C ASN A 151 -1.75 4.08 -3.12
N LYS A 152 -1.78 5.39 -2.90
CA LYS A 152 -2.91 6.25 -3.29
C LYS A 152 -3.12 6.23 -4.81
N ALA A 153 -2.05 6.34 -5.59
CA ALA A 153 -2.13 6.35 -7.04
C ALA A 153 -2.68 5.02 -7.58
N ASN A 154 -2.20 3.89 -7.06
CA ASN A 154 -2.70 2.58 -7.46
C ASN A 154 -4.18 2.41 -7.08
N LEU A 155 -4.61 2.92 -5.91
CA LEU A 155 -5.99 2.84 -5.48
C LEU A 155 -6.91 3.73 -6.34
N ILE A 156 -6.50 4.97 -6.66
CA ILE A 156 -7.20 5.84 -7.61
C ILE A 156 -7.34 5.13 -8.96
N SER A 157 -6.28 4.49 -9.44
CA SER A 157 -6.30 3.75 -10.71
C SER A 157 -7.34 2.64 -10.69
N VAL A 158 -7.41 1.85 -9.61
CA VAL A 158 -8.40 0.76 -9.47
C VAL A 158 -9.83 1.30 -9.36
N LEU A 159 -10.03 2.38 -8.61
CA LEU A 159 -11.34 3.02 -8.48
C LEU A 159 -11.83 3.58 -9.82
N ASN A 160 -10.95 4.17 -10.62
CA ASN A 160 -11.26 4.63 -11.98
C ASN A 160 -11.52 3.47 -12.93
N GLU A 161 -10.64 2.46 -12.96
CA GLU A 161 -10.74 1.30 -13.86
C GLU A 161 -12.06 0.53 -13.67
N TYR A 162 -12.53 0.43 -12.42
CA TYR A 162 -13.74 -0.31 -12.07
C TYR A 162 -14.89 0.58 -11.61
N TYR A 163 -14.90 1.86 -12.01
CA TYR A 163 -15.85 2.87 -11.54
C TYR A 163 -17.31 2.40 -11.56
N ASP A 164 -17.76 1.88 -12.71
CA ASP A 164 -19.14 1.42 -12.90
C ASP A 164 -19.51 0.26 -11.97
N ILE A 165 -18.55 -0.60 -11.62
CA ILE A 165 -18.76 -1.71 -10.70
C ILE A 165 -18.97 -1.18 -9.28
N PHE A 166 -18.13 -0.22 -8.85
CA PHE A 166 -18.29 0.44 -7.56
C PHE A 166 -19.64 1.17 -7.50
N LYS A 167 -19.91 2.07 -8.45
CA LYS A 167 -21.17 2.84 -8.52
C LYS A 167 -22.41 1.94 -8.45
N LYS A 168 -22.43 0.86 -9.24
CA LYS A 168 -23.54 -0.09 -9.26
C LYS A 168 -23.72 -0.83 -7.92
N ARG A 169 -22.64 -1.17 -7.22
CA ARG A 169 -22.70 -1.96 -5.98
C ARG A 169 -22.97 -1.11 -4.75
N ILE A 170 -22.53 0.15 -4.73
CA ILE A 170 -22.75 1.08 -3.61
C ILE A 170 -24.00 1.94 -3.76
N ASP A 171 -24.55 2.03 -4.98
CA ASP A 171 -25.76 2.78 -5.34
C ASP A 171 -25.65 4.31 -5.19
N PHE A 172 -24.48 4.86 -5.46
CA PHE A 172 -24.28 6.31 -5.63
C PHE A 172 -22.98 6.63 -6.38
N ASP A 173 -22.88 7.87 -6.85
CA ASP A 173 -21.71 8.41 -7.55
C ASP A 173 -20.64 8.86 -6.56
N PHE A 174 -19.36 8.77 -6.94
CA PHE A 174 -18.25 9.19 -6.09
C PHE A 174 -17.11 9.71 -6.95
N ASP A 175 -16.19 10.50 -6.38
CA ASP A 175 -14.99 10.90 -7.10
C ASP A 175 -13.78 10.07 -6.60
N PRO A 176 -13.15 9.24 -7.45
CA PRO A 176 -11.99 8.44 -7.10
C PRO A 176 -10.82 9.23 -6.48
N LEU A 177 -10.65 10.51 -6.84
CA LEU A 177 -9.55 11.34 -6.35
C LEU A 177 -9.78 11.79 -4.91
N THR A 178 -11.01 12.17 -4.57
CA THR A 178 -11.35 12.68 -3.24
C THR A 178 -11.72 11.57 -2.27
N ILE A 179 -12.34 10.48 -2.73
CA ILE A 179 -12.84 9.40 -1.85
C ILE A 179 -11.73 8.68 -1.06
N ILE A 180 -10.50 8.67 -1.57
CA ILE A 180 -9.34 8.11 -0.83
C ILE A 180 -9.11 8.85 0.49
N ASN A 181 -9.40 10.15 0.53
CA ASN A 181 -9.18 10.95 1.74
C ASN A 181 -10.17 10.58 2.85
N GLU A 182 -11.30 9.97 2.51
CA GLU A 182 -12.28 9.46 3.48
C GLU A 182 -11.88 8.11 4.08
N PHE A 183 -10.79 7.47 3.63
CA PHE A 183 -10.44 6.10 4.07
C PHE A 183 -10.21 6.00 5.59
N ASN A 184 -9.76 7.09 6.22
CA ASN A 184 -9.54 7.19 7.66
C ASN A 184 -10.76 7.73 8.43
N GLU A 185 -11.86 8.04 7.74
CA GLU A 185 -13.09 8.55 8.36
C GLU A 185 -13.98 7.39 8.79
N ASP A 186 -14.24 7.26 10.10
CA ASP A 186 -15.03 6.17 10.65
C ASP A 186 -16.49 6.15 10.16
N ASN A 187 -16.98 7.29 9.66
CA ASN A 187 -18.31 7.49 9.13
C ASN A 187 -18.37 7.55 7.59
N SER A 188 -17.28 7.21 6.87
CA SER A 188 -17.34 7.17 5.41
C SER A 188 -18.33 6.09 4.94
N LYS A 189 -19.45 6.55 4.38
CA LYS A 189 -20.48 5.68 3.81
C LYS A 189 -19.89 4.79 2.72
N PHE A 190 -19.06 5.35 1.84
CA PHE A 190 -18.40 4.63 0.75
C PHE A 190 -17.56 3.46 1.27
N TRP A 191 -16.59 3.74 2.16
CA TRP A 191 -15.70 2.69 2.65
C TRP A 191 -16.41 1.65 3.50
N SER A 192 -17.46 2.03 4.22
CA SER A 192 -18.30 1.09 4.98
C SER A 192 -18.99 0.06 4.07
N LEU A 193 -19.44 0.47 2.88
CA LEU A 193 -20.06 -0.41 1.88
C LEU A 193 -19.03 -1.27 1.17
N VAL A 194 -17.91 -0.66 0.75
CA VAL A 194 -16.77 -1.39 0.14
C VAL A 194 -16.28 -2.50 1.06
N GLN A 195 -16.15 -2.25 2.37
CA GLN A 195 -15.70 -3.25 3.36
C GLN A 195 -16.71 -4.38 3.61
N ARG A 196 -17.97 -4.24 3.17
CA ARG A 196 -19.00 -5.29 3.29
C ARG A 196 -19.19 -6.06 2.00
N ASP A 197 -18.80 -5.49 0.86
CA ASP A 197 -18.87 -6.12 -0.44
C ASP A 197 -17.56 -6.84 -0.79
N ILE A 198 -17.61 -8.17 -0.88
CA ILE A 198 -16.41 -8.97 -1.11
C ILE A 198 -15.76 -8.75 -2.49
N VAL A 199 -16.56 -8.35 -3.49
CA VAL A 199 -16.05 -8.07 -4.83
C VAL A 199 -15.28 -6.76 -4.82
N LEU A 200 -15.85 -5.72 -4.21
CA LEU A 200 -15.19 -4.42 -4.07
C LEU A 200 -13.91 -4.55 -3.24
N GLN A 201 -13.91 -5.35 -2.17
CA GLN A 201 -12.70 -5.70 -1.44
C GLN A 201 -11.65 -6.33 -2.35
N GLY A 202 -12.01 -7.37 -3.11
CA GLY A 202 -11.05 -8.03 -3.98
C GLY A 202 -10.44 -7.08 -5.03
N LEU A 203 -11.22 -6.13 -5.52
CA LEU A 203 -10.74 -5.08 -6.42
C LEU A 203 -9.71 -4.17 -5.74
N ILE A 204 -10.03 -3.57 -4.57
CA ILE A 204 -9.10 -2.67 -3.87
C ILE A 204 -7.84 -3.39 -3.35
N PHE A 205 -7.90 -4.70 -3.11
CA PHE A 205 -6.73 -5.51 -2.78
C PHE A 205 -5.89 -5.88 -4.02
N GLY A 206 -6.32 -5.50 -5.23
CA GLY A 206 -5.57 -5.71 -6.47
C GLY A 206 -5.63 -7.15 -6.99
N TYR A 207 -6.73 -7.86 -6.74
CA TYR A 207 -6.95 -9.21 -7.28
C TYR A 207 -7.60 -9.21 -8.66
N GLY A 208 -8.12 -8.08 -9.11
CA GLY A 208 -8.75 -7.92 -10.42
C GLY A 208 -10.19 -8.47 -10.47
N LYS A 209 -10.96 -7.99 -11.45
CA LYS A 209 -12.40 -8.26 -11.57
C LYS A 209 -12.77 -9.73 -11.57
N THR A 210 -12.07 -10.54 -12.38
CA THR A 210 -12.36 -11.97 -12.54
C THR A 210 -12.22 -12.72 -11.22
N ASN A 211 -11.10 -12.55 -10.51
CA ASN A 211 -10.87 -13.22 -9.23
C ASN A 211 -11.86 -12.76 -8.16
N SER A 212 -12.18 -11.46 -8.11
CA SER A 212 -13.16 -10.92 -7.17
C SER A 212 -14.56 -11.51 -7.36
N LEU A 213 -15.05 -11.57 -8.61
CA LEU A 213 -16.38 -12.12 -8.93
C LEU A 213 -16.45 -13.63 -8.66
N LEU A 214 -15.41 -14.37 -9.03
CA LEU A 214 -15.37 -15.82 -8.81
C LEU A 214 -15.29 -16.16 -7.32
N PHE A 215 -14.60 -15.34 -6.52
CA PHE A 215 -14.60 -15.49 -5.07
C PHE A 215 -15.97 -15.22 -4.44
N GLU A 216 -16.71 -14.22 -4.93
CA GLU A 216 -18.09 -13.99 -4.50
C GLU A 216 -19.00 -15.17 -4.86
N GLN A 217 -18.93 -15.65 -6.10
CA GLN A 217 -19.68 -16.84 -6.54
C GLN A 217 -19.36 -18.04 -5.66
N TRP A 218 -18.07 -18.24 -5.33
CA TRP A 218 -17.62 -19.28 -4.42
C TRP A 218 -18.28 -19.17 -3.03
N LEU A 219 -18.31 -17.99 -2.43
CA LEU A 219 -18.95 -17.80 -1.13
C LEU A 219 -20.47 -18.09 -1.17
N LYS A 220 -21.11 -17.86 -2.32
CA LYS A 220 -22.55 -18.13 -2.54
C LYS A 220 -22.85 -19.60 -2.86
N THR A 221 -21.88 -20.34 -3.39
CA THR A 221 -22.02 -21.78 -3.68
C THR A 221 -21.48 -22.59 -2.50
N ASP A 222 -22.40 -23.10 -1.69
CA ASP A 222 -22.22 -23.87 -0.45
C ASP A 222 -21.01 -24.87 -0.42
N GLN A 223 -20.53 -25.19 0.79
CA GLN A 223 -19.33 -26.01 1.08
C GLN A 223 -19.28 -27.36 0.33
N LYS A 224 -20.44 -27.91 -0.06
CA LYS A 224 -20.55 -29.16 -0.86
C LYS A 224 -19.90 -29.10 -2.24
N ASN A 225 -19.64 -27.91 -2.81
CA ASN A 225 -19.15 -27.77 -4.18
C ASN A 225 -17.63 -27.63 -4.32
N LYS A 226 -16.86 -27.92 -3.28
CA LYS A 226 -15.38 -27.96 -3.34
C LYS A 226 -14.87 -28.81 -4.53
N GLN A 227 -15.55 -29.92 -4.84
CA GLN A 227 -15.24 -30.79 -5.98
C GLN A 227 -15.53 -30.15 -7.35
N THR A 228 -16.61 -29.37 -7.48
CA THR A 228 -16.93 -28.65 -8.74
C THR A 228 -15.88 -27.60 -9.05
N ILE A 229 -15.33 -26.98 -8.02
CA ILE A 229 -14.27 -25.96 -8.12
C ILE A 229 -12.94 -26.59 -8.50
N GLU A 230 -12.58 -27.72 -7.91
CA GLU A 230 -11.40 -28.50 -8.34
C GLU A 230 -11.54 -28.97 -9.80
N LYS A 231 -12.74 -29.39 -10.23
CA LYS A 231 -13.04 -29.76 -11.63
C LYS A 231 -12.93 -28.59 -12.61
N LEU A 232 -13.21 -27.37 -12.17
CA LEU A 232 -13.02 -26.15 -12.96
C LEU A 232 -11.55 -25.68 -12.99
N GLY A 233 -10.63 -26.46 -12.42
CA GLY A 233 -9.20 -26.18 -12.43
C GLY A 233 -8.78 -25.06 -11.49
N PHE A 234 -9.59 -24.72 -10.48
CA PHE A 234 -9.20 -23.75 -9.49
C PHE A 234 -8.11 -24.35 -8.61
N TYR A 235 -6.96 -23.70 -8.57
CA TYR A 235 -5.91 -24.01 -7.60
C TYR A 235 -5.74 -22.78 -6.72
N THR A 236 -5.62 -22.96 -5.41
CA THR A 236 -4.96 -21.92 -4.61
C THR A 236 -3.57 -21.77 -5.18
N ALA A 237 -3.27 -20.62 -5.81
CA ALA A 237 -1.97 -20.32 -6.42
C ALA A 237 -0.80 -20.61 -5.48
N ASN A 238 -1.12 -20.60 -4.18
CA ASN A 238 -0.20 -20.73 -3.10
C ASN A 238 -0.81 -21.63 -2.02
N ASN A 239 -0.32 -22.87 -1.92
CA ASN A 239 -0.22 -23.54 -0.62
C ASN A 239 0.67 -22.74 0.37
N HIS A 240 1.20 -21.57 -0.01
CA HIS A 240 1.83 -20.58 0.85
C HIS A 240 0.83 -19.77 1.69
N LEU A 241 -0.18 -20.42 2.29
CA LEU A 241 -0.76 -19.93 3.56
C LEU A 241 0.34 -19.99 4.62
N VAL A 242 1.37 -19.15 4.49
CA VAL A 242 2.59 -19.16 5.29
C VAL A 242 2.92 -20.61 5.65
N ASP A 243 3.22 -21.45 4.65
CA ASP A 243 3.72 -22.80 4.95
C ASP A 243 4.77 -22.59 6.02
N ALA A 244 4.54 -23.12 7.23
CA ALA A 244 5.25 -22.69 8.42
C ALA A 244 6.77 -22.88 8.26
N ASN A 245 7.15 -23.65 7.24
CA ASN A 245 8.49 -24.03 6.83
C ASN A 245 9.14 -23.05 5.84
N ILE A 246 8.41 -22.14 5.19
CA ILE A 246 9.02 -21.16 4.27
C ILE A 246 9.64 -20.03 5.08
N LYS A 247 10.98 -19.95 5.00
CA LYS A 247 11.75 -18.85 5.57
C LYS A 247 11.53 -17.57 4.75
N VAL A 248 10.47 -16.84 5.07
CA VAL A 248 10.17 -15.52 4.51
C VAL A 248 11.32 -14.55 4.80
N ASN A 249 11.94 -14.00 3.75
CA ASN A 249 13.04 -13.04 3.84
C ASN A 249 13.16 -12.22 2.53
N TYR A 250 14.05 -11.23 2.49
CA TYR A 250 14.21 -10.32 1.34
C TYR A 250 14.73 -10.97 0.04
N GLN A 251 15.14 -12.24 0.08
CA GLN A 251 15.47 -13.03 -1.11
C GLN A 251 14.31 -13.92 -1.55
N ASN A 252 13.28 -14.08 -0.71
CA ASN A 252 12.12 -14.92 -0.97
C ASN A 252 10.84 -14.31 -0.39
N PHE A 253 10.25 -13.38 -1.14
CA PHE A 253 8.97 -12.79 -0.79
C PHE A 253 7.82 -13.75 -1.14
N PRO A 254 6.83 -13.95 -0.25
CA PRO A 254 5.62 -14.67 -0.61
C PRO A 254 4.89 -13.88 -1.71
N LEU A 255 4.22 -14.59 -2.61
CA LEU A 255 3.24 -13.94 -3.49
C LEU A 255 2.02 -13.56 -2.65
N PRO A 256 1.25 -12.52 -3.04
CA PRO A 256 -0.01 -12.24 -2.38
C PRO A 256 -0.89 -13.48 -2.38
N VAL A 257 -1.61 -13.72 -1.27
CA VAL A 257 -2.48 -14.88 -1.15
C VAL A 257 -3.79 -14.58 -1.88
N PHE A 258 -4.03 -15.28 -2.98
CA PHE A 258 -5.32 -15.29 -3.67
C PHE A 258 -5.52 -16.65 -4.35
N ARG A 259 -6.76 -16.96 -4.68
CA ARG A 259 -7.10 -18.11 -5.52
C ARG A 259 -6.87 -17.70 -6.97
N SER A 260 -6.17 -18.55 -7.73
CA SER A 260 -5.86 -18.28 -9.13
C SER A 260 -6.45 -19.35 -10.02
N PHE A 261 -6.53 -19.01 -11.29
CA PHE A 261 -6.94 -19.88 -12.38
C PHE A 261 -5.72 -20.34 -13.17
N PRO A 262 -5.83 -21.42 -13.96
CA PRO A 262 -4.84 -21.70 -15.00
C PRO A 262 -4.69 -20.46 -15.87
N ASN A 263 -3.45 -20.01 -16.10
CA ASN A 263 -3.13 -18.79 -16.85
C ASN A 263 -3.64 -17.47 -16.23
N ASP A 264 -3.76 -17.39 -14.90
CA ASP A 264 -4.11 -16.15 -14.20
C ASP A 264 -3.06 -15.05 -14.46
N VAL A 265 -3.46 -14.05 -15.26
CA VAL A 265 -2.63 -12.90 -15.63
C VAL A 265 -2.19 -12.09 -14.42
N ILE A 266 -2.99 -12.03 -13.36
CA ILE A 266 -2.66 -11.33 -12.11
C ILE A 266 -1.57 -12.09 -11.36
N LEU A 267 -1.62 -13.42 -11.35
CA LEU A 267 -0.55 -14.25 -10.78
C LEU A 267 0.78 -14.05 -11.51
N GLU A 268 0.77 -14.10 -12.84
CA GLU A 268 1.97 -13.88 -13.62
C GLU A 268 2.52 -12.46 -13.47
N LYS A 269 1.64 -11.46 -13.33
CA LYS A 269 2.02 -10.09 -12.98
C LYS A 269 2.78 -10.05 -11.64
N TYR A 270 2.23 -10.63 -10.57
CA TYR A 270 2.89 -10.63 -9.26
C TYR A 270 4.18 -11.45 -9.24
N LYS A 271 4.28 -12.55 -10.00
CA LYS A 271 5.55 -13.28 -10.18
C LYS A 271 6.63 -12.40 -10.79
N LYS A 272 6.29 -11.64 -11.83
CA LYS A 272 7.22 -10.69 -12.48
C LYS A 272 7.61 -9.55 -11.53
N GLU A 273 6.65 -8.97 -10.82
CA GLU A 273 6.92 -7.93 -9.80
C GLU A 273 7.85 -8.45 -8.71
N ARG A 274 7.60 -9.65 -8.18
CA ARG A 274 8.44 -10.29 -7.17
C ARG A 274 9.91 -10.37 -7.62
N GLN A 275 10.17 -10.77 -8.86
CA GLN A 275 11.55 -10.85 -9.37
C GLN A 275 12.23 -9.48 -9.41
N LYS A 276 11.51 -8.44 -9.85
CA LYS A 276 12.02 -7.05 -9.82
C LYS A 276 12.32 -6.60 -8.40
N ILE A 277 11.42 -6.89 -7.46
CA ILE A 277 11.59 -6.55 -6.05
C ILE A 277 12.82 -7.26 -5.45
N ILE A 278 12.99 -8.57 -5.68
CA ILE A 278 14.16 -9.33 -5.21
C ILE A 278 15.45 -8.69 -5.74
N ALA A 279 15.47 -8.28 -7.00
CA ALA A 279 16.64 -7.62 -7.60
C ALA A 279 16.98 -6.29 -6.90
N LEU A 280 15.96 -5.51 -6.47
CA LEU A 280 16.18 -4.24 -5.76
C LEU A 280 16.85 -4.41 -4.40
N TYR A 281 16.59 -5.52 -3.70
CA TYR A 281 17.15 -5.81 -2.37
C TYR A 281 18.49 -6.56 -2.41
N ARG A 282 18.87 -7.12 -3.57
CA ARG A 282 20.06 -7.97 -3.69
C ARG A 282 21.33 -7.20 -3.31
N GLY A 283 22.02 -7.67 -2.26
CA GLY A 283 23.28 -7.09 -1.79
C GLY A 283 23.15 -5.72 -1.11
N ARG A 284 21.93 -5.28 -0.78
CA ARG A 284 21.66 -3.98 -0.16
C ARG A 284 21.07 -4.15 1.24
N ASP A 285 21.26 -3.15 2.10
CA ASP A 285 20.58 -3.08 3.40
C ASP A 285 19.06 -2.93 3.19
N PRO A 286 18.24 -3.92 3.58
CA PRO A 286 16.81 -3.90 3.34
C PRO A 286 16.08 -2.71 3.97
N LEU A 287 16.52 -2.28 5.16
CA LEU A 287 15.92 -1.15 5.86
C LEU A 287 16.16 0.13 5.05
N LYS A 288 17.39 0.31 4.55
CA LYS A 288 17.75 1.46 3.72
C LYS A 288 16.93 1.50 2.41
N VAL A 289 16.87 0.39 1.68
CA VAL A 289 16.09 0.28 0.42
C VAL A 289 14.62 0.62 0.63
N THR A 290 14.04 0.10 1.71
CA THR A 290 12.64 0.32 2.06
C THR A 290 12.36 1.79 2.38
N ILE A 291 13.23 2.40 3.18
CA ILE A 291 13.06 3.78 3.62
C ILE A 291 13.29 4.76 2.47
N GLU A 292 14.29 4.52 1.62
CA GLU A 292 14.49 5.28 0.38
C GLU A 292 13.19 5.31 -0.43
N LYS A 293 12.56 4.14 -0.63
CA LYS A 293 11.31 4.06 -1.40
C LYS A 293 10.11 4.76 -0.74
N LEU A 294 10.02 4.71 0.58
CA LEU A 294 8.96 5.40 1.34
C LEU A 294 9.12 6.93 1.31
N CYS A 295 10.33 7.42 1.01
CA CYS A 295 10.67 8.83 0.94
C CYS A 295 10.74 9.40 -0.49
N GLU A 296 10.69 8.55 -1.53
CA GLU A 296 10.53 8.92 -2.95
C GLU A 296 9.12 9.42 -3.27
#